data_AF-A0A101NFH1-F1
#
_entry.id   AF-A0A101NFH1-F1
#
_cell.length_a   1.000
_cell.length_b   1.000
_cell.length_c   1.000
_cell.angle_alpha   90.00
_cell.angle_beta   90.00
_cell.angle_gamma   90.00
#
_symmetry.space_group_name_H-M   'P 1'
#
loop_
_entity.id
_entity.type
_entity.pdbx_description
1 polymer ?
#
loop_
_entity_poly.entity_id
_entity_poly.type
_entity_poly.pdbx_seq_one_letter_code
_entity_poly.pdbx_strand_id
1 'polypeptide(L)'
;MRTAAAAAGLVGALALTACSGGGSKNDTSSSATPTPTGSATGAVTDASGKLQGSWITTSKGTIVALVITGKKAGLFATGGSVCSGTAGAEAGMQMVHLTCTDGSKDRVTGMVDSVSKDGMKVTWSGKLGQETYTRAEGGKLPSGLPTAHTKQ
;
A
#
# COMPACT_ATOMS: atom_id res chain seq x y z
N MET A 1 -12.04 41.19 -38.56
CA MET A 1 -12.75 42.27 -37.85
C MET A 1 -13.69 41.63 -36.85
N ARG A 2 -13.56 42.04 -35.58
CA ARG A 2 -14.50 42.05 -34.44
C ARG A 2 -15.67 41.05 -34.38
N THR A 3 -15.70 40.24 -33.31
CA THR A 3 -16.80 40.08 -32.31
C THR A 3 -16.24 39.21 -31.16
N ALA A 4 -15.88 39.75 -29.99
CA ALA A 4 -16.71 40.27 -28.87
C ALA A 4 -17.17 39.17 -27.89
N ALA A 5 -16.97 39.46 -26.60
CA ALA A 5 -17.00 38.61 -25.41
C ALA A 5 -18.39 38.15 -24.94
N ALA A 6 -18.43 37.16 -24.03
CA ALA A 6 -19.13 37.27 -22.73
C ALA A 6 -18.86 36.05 -21.83
N ALA A 7 -18.66 36.31 -20.54
CA ALA A 7 -18.54 35.34 -19.45
C ALA A 7 -19.92 34.92 -18.90
N ALA A 8 -20.02 33.72 -18.32
CA ALA A 8 -21.05 33.37 -17.36
C ALA A 8 -20.56 32.25 -16.42
N GLY A 9 -20.45 32.54 -15.14
CA GLY A 9 -20.25 31.55 -14.09
C GLY A 9 -21.57 30.88 -13.70
N LEU A 10 -21.51 29.66 -13.17
CA LEU A 10 -22.64 29.02 -12.51
C LEU A 10 -22.15 28.20 -11.31
N VAL A 11 -22.63 28.63 -10.15
CA VAL A 11 -22.51 27.99 -8.84
C VAL A 11 -23.44 26.78 -8.83
N GLY A 12 -22.89 25.58 -8.64
CA GLY A 12 -23.67 24.34 -8.48
C GLY A 12 -23.96 24.06 -7.01
N ALA A 13 -25.21 24.25 -6.60
CA ALA A 13 -25.70 23.92 -5.26
C ALA A 13 -25.76 22.38 -5.05
N LEU A 14 -25.27 21.91 -3.90
CA LEU A 14 -25.51 20.53 -3.44
C LEU A 14 -26.97 20.40 -2.99
N ALA A 15 -27.79 19.71 -3.79
CA ALA A 15 -29.10 19.25 -3.34
C ALA A 15 -28.96 17.90 -2.62
N LEU A 16 -29.05 17.91 -1.28
CA LEU A 16 -29.30 16.71 -0.49
C LEU A 16 -30.78 16.32 -0.66
N THR A 17 -31.08 15.37 -1.55
CA THR A 17 -32.43 14.78 -1.62
C THR A 17 -32.57 13.72 -0.53
N ALA A 18 -33.26 14.11 0.53
CA ALA A 18 -33.77 13.27 1.57
C ALA A 18 -34.86 12.31 1.06
N CYS A 19 -34.76 11.05 1.50
CA CYS A 19 -35.79 10.08 1.87
C CYS A 19 -37.24 10.28 1.41
N SER A 20 -37.85 9.28 0.74
CA SER A 20 -39.25 8.86 0.98
C SER A 20 -39.64 7.55 0.28
N GLY A 21 -40.30 6.66 1.05
CA GLY A 21 -41.21 5.58 0.60
C GLY A 21 -40.54 4.29 0.11
N GLY A 22 -40.92 3.07 0.49
CA GLY A 22 -42.13 2.55 1.12
C GLY A 22 -42.51 1.24 0.42
N GLY A 23 -42.62 0.13 1.16
CA GLY A 23 -43.40 -1.04 0.76
C GLY A 23 -42.67 -2.25 0.13
N SER A 24 -42.76 -3.38 0.82
CA SER A 24 -42.21 -4.71 0.50
C SER A 24 -42.75 -5.37 -0.77
N LYS A 25 -41.92 -6.17 -1.45
CA LYS A 25 -42.09 -7.63 -1.65
C LYS A 25 -40.89 -8.25 -2.41
N ASN A 26 -40.61 -9.49 -2.03
CA ASN A 26 -39.54 -10.38 -2.45
C ASN A 26 -39.76 -10.92 -3.87
N ASP A 27 -38.80 -10.76 -4.77
CA ASP A 27 -38.65 -11.63 -5.94
C ASP A 27 -37.17 -11.82 -6.30
N THR A 28 -36.80 -13.10 -6.38
CA THR A 28 -35.52 -13.67 -6.73
C THR A 28 -35.01 -13.18 -8.08
N SER A 29 -33.79 -12.65 -8.13
CA SER A 29 -32.97 -12.66 -9.34
C SER A 29 -31.49 -12.65 -8.97
N SER A 30 -30.85 -13.79 -9.21
CA SER A 30 -29.40 -13.95 -9.21
C SER A 30 -28.78 -12.97 -10.20
N SER A 31 -28.14 -11.93 -9.68
CA SER A 31 -27.12 -11.17 -10.41
C SER A 31 -25.80 -11.42 -9.70
N ALA A 32 -24.91 -12.12 -10.39
CA ALA A 32 -23.58 -12.44 -9.92
C ALA A 32 -22.75 -11.15 -9.80
N THR A 33 -22.68 -10.60 -8.60
CA THR A 33 -21.66 -9.62 -8.22
C THR A 33 -20.33 -10.36 -8.12
N PRO A 34 -19.23 -9.86 -8.71
CA PRO A 34 -17.93 -10.45 -8.46
C PRO A 34 -17.58 -10.22 -6.99
N THR A 35 -17.61 -11.28 -6.20
CA THR A 35 -17.01 -11.30 -4.87
C THR A 35 -15.51 -11.04 -5.05
N PRO A 36 -14.91 -10.02 -4.42
CA PRO A 36 -13.48 -10.08 -4.22
C PRO A 36 -13.25 -11.32 -3.36
N THR A 37 -12.56 -12.32 -3.90
CA THR A 37 -11.97 -13.39 -3.10
C THR A 37 -10.87 -12.76 -2.25
N GLY A 38 -11.28 -12.00 -1.23
CA GLY A 38 -10.42 -11.64 -0.13
C GLY A 38 -10.21 -12.92 0.65
N SER A 39 -9.04 -13.53 0.49
CA SER A 39 -8.55 -14.45 1.52
C SER A 39 -8.72 -13.73 2.86
N ALA A 40 -9.43 -14.35 3.78
CA ALA A 40 -9.70 -13.83 5.12
C ALA A 40 -8.39 -13.81 5.91
N THR A 41 -7.51 -12.87 5.57
CA THR A 41 -6.41 -12.45 6.43
C THR A 41 -7.03 -11.56 7.49
N GLY A 42 -6.68 -11.78 8.77
CA GLY A 42 -7.28 -11.07 9.89
C GLY A 42 -7.29 -9.56 9.65
N ALA A 43 -8.36 -8.88 10.07
CA ALA A 43 -8.47 -7.44 9.90
C ALA A 43 -7.33 -6.76 10.66
N VAL A 44 -6.33 -6.25 9.92
CA VAL A 44 -5.25 -5.46 10.53
C VAL A 44 -5.80 -4.15 11.07
N THR A 45 -5.39 -3.82 12.29
CA THR A 45 -5.60 -2.49 12.87
C THR A 45 -4.49 -1.55 12.40
N ASP A 46 -4.53 -0.27 12.79
CA ASP A 46 -3.53 0.71 12.36
C ASP A 46 -2.09 0.27 12.67
N ALA A 47 -1.16 0.59 11.77
CA ALA A 47 0.25 0.41 12.03
C ALA A 47 0.67 1.21 13.25
N SER A 48 1.50 0.59 14.11
CA SER A 48 2.10 1.32 15.22
C SER A 48 2.87 2.55 14.71
N GLY A 49 2.91 3.63 15.49
CA GLY A 49 3.60 4.86 15.07
C GLY A 49 5.08 4.66 14.70
N LYS A 50 5.73 3.62 15.25
CA LYS A 50 7.12 3.26 14.91
C LYS A 50 7.22 2.60 13.53
N LEU A 51 6.20 1.84 13.10
CA LEU A 51 6.17 1.14 11.82
C LEU A 51 5.90 2.07 10.63
N GLN A 52 5.22 3.19 10.88
CA GLN A 52 4.95 4.23 9.89
C GLN A 52 6.24 4.77 9.27
N GLY A 53 6.22 5.03 7.96
CA GLY A 53 7.30 5.69 7.22
C GLY A 53 7.81 4.89 6.02
N SER A 54 8.95 5.33 5.50
CA SER A 54 9.62 4.72 4.35
C SER A 54 10.85 3.95 4.81
N TRP A 55 11.00 2.75 4.29
CA TRP A 55 11.97 1.75 4.70
C TRP A 55 12.65 1.18 3.47
N ILE A 56 13.98 1.13 3.47
CA ILE A 56 14.76 0.67 2.31
C ILE A 56 15.67 -0.47 2.72
N THR A 57 15.85 -1.44 1.83
CA THR A 57 16.86 -2.48 1.97
C THR A 57 17.45 -2.82 0.60
N THR A 58 18.59 -3.51 0.61
CA THR A 58 19.12 -4.19 -0.57
C THR A 58 19.13 -5.67 -0.27
N SER A 59 18.39 -6.44 -1.07
CA SER A 59 18.20 -7.88 -0.88
C SER A 59 18.48 -8.59 -2.19
N LYS A 60 19.44 -9.53 -2.16
CA LYS A 60 19.88 -10.29 -3.35
C LYS A 60 20.22 -9.38 -4.56
N GLY A 61 20.86 -8.24 -4.32
CA GLY A 61 21.24 -7.27 -5.35
C GLY A 61 20.09 -6.38 -5.87
N THR A 62 18.87 -6.53 -5.33
CA THR A 62 17.72 -5.69 -5.66
C THR A 62 17.47 -4.70 -4.53
N ILE A 63 17.26 -3.42 -4.89
CA ILE A 63 16.85 -2.41 -3.92
C ILE A 63 15.35 -2.52 -3.74
N VAL A 64 14.90 -2.49 -2.49
CA VAL A 64 13.50 -2.61 -2.12
C VAL A 64 13.13 -1.43 -1.23
N ALA A 65 12.07 -0.72 -1.60
CA ALA A 65 11.47 0.35 -0.83
C ALA A 65 10.09 -0.09 -0.34
N LEU A 66 9.88 -0.12 0.96
CA LEU A 66 8.61 -0.38 1.64
C LEU A 66 8.12 0.91 2.30
N VAL A 67 6.91 1.33 1.98
CA VAL A 67 6.27 2.53 2.54
C VAL A 67 5.01 2.12 3.28
N ILE A 68 4.91 2.55 4.54
CA ILE A 68 3.77 2.27 5.41
C ILE A 68 3.16 3.59 5.86
N THR A 69 1.84 3.72 5.65
CA THR A 69 1.07 4.91 6.04
C THR A 69 -0.32 4.53 6.49
N GLY A 70 -0.54 4.63 7.81
CA GLY A 70 -1.77 4.22 8.46
C GLY A 70 -1.87 2.70 8.39
N LYS A 71 -2.93 2.19 7.78
CA LYS A 71 -3.08 0.75 7.50
C LYS A 71 -2.50 0.33 6.17
N LYS A 72 -2.06 1.26 5.31
CA LYS A 72 -1.65 0.95 3.95
C LYS A 72 -0.16 0.68 3.88
N ALA A 73 0.21 -0.26 3.01
CA ALA A 73 1.59 -0.58 2.70
C ALA A 73 1.79 -0.70 1.18
N GLY A 74 2.92 -0.20 0.69
CA GLY A 74 3.37 -0.35 -0.69
C GLY A 74 4.83 -0.74 -0.73
N LEU A 75 5.19 -1.64 -1.64
CA LEU A 75 6.55 -2.12 -1.82
C LEU A 75 6.96 -2.01 -3.28
N PHE A 76 8.16 -1.50 -3.52
CA PHE A 76 8.74 -1.35 -4.85
C PHE A 76 10.12 -1.99 -4.86
N ALA A 77 10.40 -2.83 -5.84
CA ALA A 77 11.72 -3.39 -6.07
C ALA A 77 12.26 -2.88 -7.40
N THR A 78 13.55 -2.53 -7.48
CA THR A 78 14.19 -2.05 -8.72
C THR A 78 14.21 -3.09 -9.86
N GLY A 79 13.79 -4.33 -9.59
CA GLY A 79 13.54 -5.37 -10.59
C GLY A 79 12.14 -5.36 -11.21
N GLY A 80 11.29 -4.37 -10.90
CA GLY A 80 9.96 -4.21 -11.48
C GLY A 80 8.80 -4.74 -10.64
N SER A 81 9.07 -5.45 -9.53
CA SER A 81 8.03 -5.89 -8.61
C SER A 81 7.41 -4.70 -7.88
N VAL A 82 6.08 -4.56 -8.00
CA VAL A 82 5.29 -3.61 -7.23
C VAL A 82 4.27 -4.40 -6.42
N CYS A 83 4.24 -4.18 -5.12
CA CYS A 83 3.28 -4.82 -4.24
C CYS A 83 2.49 -3.79 -3.44
N SER A 84 1.21 -4.05 -3.21
CA SER A 84 0.32 -3.17 -2.44
C SER A 84 -0.52 -3.97 -1.47
N GLY A 85 -0.85 -3.38 -0.33
CA GLY A 85 -1.75 -3.98 0.63
C GLY A 85 -1.75 -3.20 1.94
N THR A 86 -1.60 -3.92 3.04
CA THR A 86 -1.76 -3.38 4.37
C THR A 86 -0.60 -3.73 5.29
N ALA A 87 -0.44 -2.92 6.34
CA ALA A 87 0.43 -3.21 7.45
C ALA A 87 -0.21 -2.72 8.74
N GLY A 88 -0.06 -3.49 9.82
CA GLY A 88 -0.49 -3.09 11.14
C GLY A 88 -0.66 -4.25 12.10
N ALA A 89 -1.36 -4.02 13.22
CA ALA A 89 -1.45 -5.04 14.26
C ALA A 89 -2.51 -6.09 13.92
N GLU A 90 -2.15 -7.36 14.06
CA GLU A 90 -2.99 -8.55 13.91
C GLU A 90 -2.60 -9.56 15.00
N ALA A 91 -3.57 -10.02 15.79
CA ALA A 91 -3.34 -10.97 16.88
C ALA A 91 -2.17 -10.61 17.83
N GLY A 92 -1.97 -9.30 18.10
CA GLY A 92 -0.90 -8.80 18.96
C GLY A 92 0.47 -8.68 18.28
N MET A 93 0.60 -9.08 17.01
CA MET A 93 1.82 -8.98 16.21
C MET A 93 1.69 -7.86 15.18
N GLN A 94 2.81 -7.30 14.73
CA GLN A 94 2.82 -6.35 13.61
C GLN A 94 3.04 -7.14 12.31
N MET A 95 2.08 -7.05 11.39
CA MET A 95 2.07 -7.81 10.14
C MET A 95 2.07 -6.88 8.93
N VAL A 96 2.61 -7.38 7.83
CA VAL A 96 2.58 -6.77 6.50
C VAL A 96 1.98 -7.79 5.54
N HIS A 97 0.89 -7.40 4.86
CA HIS A 97 0.19 -8.23 3.89
C HIS A 97 0.10 -7.50 2.57
N LEU A 98 0.71 -8.04 1.54
CA LEU A 98 0.84 -7.42 0.23
C LEU A 98 0.39 -8.38 -0.87
N THR A 99 -0.02 -7.80 -1.99
CA THR A 99 -0.18 -8.51 -3.26
C THR A 99 0.75 -7.89 -4.28
N CYS A 100 1.56 -8.71 -4.95
CA CYS A 100 2.53 -8.26 -5.93
C CYS A 100 2.01 -8.42 -7.37
N THR A 101 2.21 -7.41 -8.20
CA THR A 101 1.74 -7.38 -9.60
C THR A 101 2.44 -8.39 -10.50
N ASP A 102 3.62 -8.84 -10.11
CA ASP A 102 4.42 -9.86 -10.81
C ASP A 102 4.06 -11.30 -10.38
N GLY A 103 3.10 -11.46 -9.47
CA GLY A 103 2.69 -12.77 -8.94
C GLY A 103 3.68 -13.40 -7.95
N SER A 104 4.76 -12.70 -7.58
CA SER A 104 5.73 -13.19 -6.60
C SER A 104 5.09 -13.40 -5.24
N LYS A 105 5.52 -14.46 -4.54
CA LYS A 105 5.09 -14.78 -3.17
C LYS A 105 6.14 -14.44 -2.11
N ASP A 106 7.29 -13.92 -2.54
CA ASP A 106 8.43 -13.71 -1.66
C ASP A 106 8.18 -12.62 -0.62
N ARG A 107 7.35 -11.62 -0.92
CA ARG A 107 7.02 -10.48 -0.04
C ARG A 107 5.51 -10.27 0.13
N VAL A 108 4.75 -11.37 0.23
CA VAL A 108 3.28 -11.31 0.39
C VAL A 108 2.86 -11.22 1.85
N THR A 109 3.43 -12.05 2.73
CA THR A 109 3.13 -12.02 4.17
C THR A 109 4.42 -11.89 4.94
N GLY A 110 4.53 -10.83 5.75
CA GLY A 110 5.70 -10.53 6.55
C GLY A 110 5.33 -10.23 8.00
N MET A 111 6.05 -10.83 8.93
CA MET A 111 5.98 -10.48 10.36
C MET A 111 7.08 -9.49 10.68
N VAL A 112 6.75 -8.37 11.31
CA VAL A 112 7.74 -7.41 11.78
C VAL A 112 8.30 -7.91 13.11
N ASP A 113 9.52 -8.45 13.06
CA ASP A 113 10.21 -9.00 14.22
C ASP A 113 10.62 -7.88 15.20
N SER A 114 11.06 -6.75 14.66
CA SER A 114 11.47 -5.60 15.44
C SER A 114 11.40 -4.31 14.62
N VAL A 115 11.14 -3.19 15.30
CA VAL A 115 11.16 -1.86 14.70
C VAL A 115 11.69 -0.82 15.69
N SER A 116 12.59 0.03 15.21
CA SER A 116 13.20 1.13 15.96
C SER A 116 13.03 2.45 15.19
N LYS A 117 13.71 3.51 15.65
CA LYS A 117 13.71 4.79 14.92
C LYS A 117 14.35 4.64 13.54
N ASP A 118 15.36 3.79 13.39
CA ASP A 118 16.20 3.80 12.19
C ASP A 118 16.25 2.44 11.47
N GLY A 119 15.73 1.38 12.10
CA GLY A 119 15.76 0.03 11.55
C GLY A 119 14.45 -0.72 11.74
N MET A 120 14.19 -1.65 10.84
CA MET A 120 13.07 -2.58 10.90
C MET A 120 13.51 -3.94 10.38
N LYS A 121 13.09 -5.02 11.04
CA LYS A 121 13.35 -6.38 10.61
C LYS A 121 12.03 -7.08 10.31
N VAL A 122 11.92 -7.67 9.13
CA VAL A 122 10.72 -8.37 8.67
C VAL A 122 11.10 -9.77 8.26
N THR A 123 10.40 -10.77 8.80
CA THR A 123 10.49 -12.15 8.34
C THR A 123 9.33 -12.45 7.39
N TRP A 124 9.65 -12.68 6.13
CA TRP A 124 8.67 -13.03 5.10
C TRP A 124 8.41 -14.54 5.08
N SER A 125 7.15 -14.93 4.94
CA SER A 125 6.74 -16.34 4.85
C SER A 125 7.13 -17.01 3.52
N GLY A 126 7.53 -16.23 2.52
CA GLY A 126 8.03 -16.74 1.24
C GLY A 126 9.45 -17.30 1.33
N LYS A 127 10.06 -17.63 0.19
CA LYS A 127 11.41 -18.22 0.13
C LYS A 127 12.54 -17.22 0.45
N LEU A 128 12.17 -15.96 0.66
CA LEU A 128 13.09 -14.87 0.93
C LEU A 128 13.63 -14.90 2.36
N GLY A 129 12.80 -15.33 3.32
CA GLY A 129 13.14 -15.30 4.74
C GLY A 129 13.20 -13.87 5.27
N GLN A 130 14.23 -13.58 6.05
CA GLN A 130 14.35 -12.33 6.80
C GLN A 130 15.02 -11.21 6.00
N GLU A 131 14.45 -10.01 6.06
CA GLU A 131 15.03 -8.79 5.53
C GLU A 131 15.18 -7.73 6.62
N THR A 132 16.29 -7.00 6.58
CA THR A 132 16.55 -5.85 7.45
C THR A 132 16.47 -4.57 6.63
N TYR A 133 15.59 -3.68 7.04
CA TYR A 133 15.34 -2.39 6.44
C TYR A 133 15.92 -1.27 7.28
N THR A 134 16.37 -0.22 6.61
CA THR A 134 16.77 1.06 7.20
C THR A 134 15.73 2.11 6.88
N ARG A 135 15.41 2.98 7.82
CA ARG A 135 14.49 4.09 7.56
C ARG A 135 15.10 5.03 6.52
N ALA A 136 14.33 5.40 5.50
CA ALA A 136 14.68 6.52 4.65
C ALA A 136 14.44 7.81 5.43
N GLU A 137 15.52 8.49 5.80
CA GLU A 137 15.44 9.90 6.21
C GLU A 137 15.39 10.75 4.93
N GLY A 138 14.40 11.64 4.83
CA GLY A 138 14.15 12.42 3.61
C GLY A 138 15.43 12.99 3.01
N GLY A 139 15.68 12.69 1.73
CA GLY A 139 16.86 13.15 0.99
C GLY A 139 18.13 12.32 1.17
N LYS A 140 18.16 11.32 2.08
CA LYS A 140 19.28 10.38 2.21
C LYS A 140 18.92 9.02 1.64
N LEU A 141 19.64 8.69 0.58
CA LEU A 141 19.66 7.38 -0.04
C LEU A 141 20.57 6.43 0.77
N PRO A 142 20.18 5.16 1.03
CA PRO A 142 21.04 4.22 1.76
C PRO A 142 22.41 4.03 1.10
N SER A 143 23.43 3.77 1.92
CA SER A 143 24.74 3.36 1.42
C SER A 143 24.63 1.99 0.74
N GLY A 144 25.20 1.84 -0.46
CA GLY A 144 25.19 0.58 -1.21
C GLY A 144 24.11 0.47 -2.30
N LEU A 145 23.37 1.54 -2.60
CA LEU A 145 22.67 1.62 -3.88
C LEU A 145 23.70 1.58 -5.02
N PRO A 146 23.44 0.83 -6.11
CA PRO A 146 24.23 0.95 -7.32
C PRO A 146 24.14 2.40 -7.79
N THR A 147 25.22 3.14 -7.60
CA THR A 147 25.35 4.45 -8.23
C THR A 147 25.62 4.17 -9.69
N ALA A 148 24.70 4.57 -10.57
CA ALA A 148 24.93 4.46 -12.00
C ALA A 148 26.20 5.23 -12.33
N HIS A 149 27.27 4.53 -12.68
CA HIS A 149 28.45 5.14 -13.28
C HIS A 149 28.07 5.48 -14.71
N THR A 150 27.46 6.64 -14.94
CA THR A 150 27.30 7.16 -16.29
C THR A 150 28.71 7.49 -16.79
N LYS A 151 29.26 6.61 -17.62
CA LYS A 151 30.43 6.91 -18.42
C LYS A 151 29.98 7.97 -19.44
N GLN A 152 30.38 9.23 -19.22
CA GLN A 152 30.30 10.28 -20.23
C GLN A 152 31.29 9.99 -21.35
#